data_AF-V9GBT7-F1
#
_entry.id   AF-V9GBT7-F1
#
_cell.length_a   1.000
_cell.length_b   1.000
_cell.length_c   1.000
_cell.angle_alpha   90.00
_cell.angle_beta   90.00
_cell.angle_gamma   90.00
#
_symmetry.space_group_name_H-M   'P 1'
#
loop_
_entity.id
_entity.type
_entity.pdbx_description
1 polymer ?
#
loop_
_entity_poly.entity_id
_entity_poly.type
_entity_poly.pdbx_seq_one_letter_code
_entity_poly.pdbx_strand_id
1 'polypeptide(L)'
;MDSSTILRKIELPLALPLLLSGLKTATVEVVASATLAAFIGGGGLGTFIINGLGMYNFSLLLVGAIPVAMLAIFSEVSFAWIERSVTKYAR
;
A
#
# COMPACT_ATOMS: atom_id res chain seq x y z
N MET A 1 29.05 19.21 17.25
CA MET A 1 27.66 18.73 17.41
C MET A 1 27.65 17.27 17.01
N ASP A 2 27.06 16.41 17.81
CA ASP A 2 27.02 14.97 17.56
C ASP A 2 26.14 14.65 16.34
N SER A 3 26.65 13.85 15.40
CA SER A 3 25.99 13.54 14.12
C SER A 3 24.61 12.88 14.32
N SER A 4 24.43 12.11 15.39
CA SER A 4 23.15 11.50 15.76
C SER A 4 22.08 12.54 16.11
N THR A 5 22.48 13.69 16.67
CA THR A 5 21.57 14.78 17.02
C THR A 5 21.08 15.53 15.77
N ILE A 6 21.97 15.74 14.80
CA ILE A 6 21.63 16.38 13.51
C ILE A 6 20.64 15.51 12.73
N LEU A 7 20.94 14.22 12.61
CA LEU A 7 20.07 13.25 11.94
C LEU A 7 18.65 13.27 12.50
N ARG A 8 18.49 13.16 13.82
CA ARG A 8 17.16 13.05 14.46
C ARG A 8 16.36 14.35 14.48
N LYS A 9 17.01 15.50 14.62
CA LYS A 9 16.32 16.79 14.81
C LYS A 9 16.18 17.61 13.54
N ILE A 10 16.99 17.35 12.52
CA ILE A 10 17.03 18.16 11.29
C ILE A 10 16.71 17.29 10.08
N GLU A 11 17.52 16.27 9.80
CA GLU A 11 17.38 15.49 8.56
C GLU A 11 16.13 14.61 8.54
N LEU A 12 15.85 13.88 9.63
CA LEU A 12 14.67 13.02 9.77
C LEU A 12 13.35 13.78 9.56
N PRO A 13 13.05 14.88 10.29
CA PRO A 13 11.80 15.60 10.11
C PRO A 13 11.68 16.23 8.71
N LEU A 14 12.79 16.62 8.08
CA LEU A 14 12.80 17.14 6.72
C LEU A 14 12.53 16.06 5.66
N ALA A 15 13.06 14.84 5.87
CA ALA A 15 12.88 13.70 4.99
C ALA A 15 11.57 12.93 5.22
N LEU A 16 10.93 13.11 6.37
CA LEU A 16 9.73 12.37 6.79
C LEU A 16 8.57 12.43 5.78
N PRO A 17 8.22 13.60 5.17
CA PRO A 17 7.16 13.65 4.16
C PRO A 17 7.49 12.79 2.93
N LEU A 18 8.75 12.79 2.49
CA LEU A 18 9.21 11.97 1.37
C LEU A 18 9.15 10.48 1.71
N LEU A 19 9.57 10.08 2.91
CA LEU A 19 9.51 8.70 3.37
C LEU A 19 8.07 8.18 3.44
N LEU A 20 7.13 9.01 3.91
CA LEU A 20 5.71 8.65 3.97
C LEU A 20 5.11 8.47 2.57
N SER A 21 5.48 9.34 1.62
CA SER A 21 5.09 9.18 0.21
C SER A 21 5.63 7.86 -0.37
N GLY A 22 6.89 7.51 -0.08
CA GLY A 22 7.47 6.23 -0.47
C GLY A 22 6.73 5.03 0.14
N LEU A 23 6.38 5.11 1.43
CA LEU A 23 5.67 4.04 2.14
C LEU A 23 4.26 3.81 1.59
N LYS A 24 3.56 4.88 1.19
CA LYS A 24 2.25 4.81 0.53
C LYS A 24 2.35 3.97 -0.75
N THR A 25 3.30 4.29 -1.63
CA THR A 25 3.52 3.53 -2.88
C THR A 25 3.92 2.09 -2.61
N ALA A 26 4.84 1.87 -1.66
CA ALA A 26 5.29 0.53 -1.29
C ALA A 26 4.13 -0.34 -0.77
N THR A 27 3.19 0.23 -0.03
CA THR A 27 2.03 -0.51 0.48
C THR A 27 1.13 -0.98 -0.65
N VAL A 28 0.84 -0.11 -1.64
CA VAL A 28 0.02 -0.48 -2.80
C VAL A 28 0.69 -1.59 -3.62
N GLU A 29 2.01 -1.50 -3.83
CA GLU A 29 2.81 -2.54 -4.49
C GLU A 29 2.77 -3.88 -3.73
N VAL A 30 2.82 -3.86 -2.40
CA VAL A 30 2.69 -5.06 -1.58
C VAL A 30 1.30 -5.69 -1.73
N VAL A 31 0.22 -4.89 -1.75
CA VAL A 31 -1.14 -5.40 -1.99
C VAL A 31 -1.26 -6.03 -3.37
N ALA A 32 -0.70 -5.39 -4.40
CA ALA A 32 -0.65 -5.94 -5.75
C ALA A 32 0.11 -7.27 -5.80
N SER A 33 1.32 -7.31 -5.23
CA SER A 33 2.15 -8.51 -5.16
C SER A 33 1.51 -9.64 -4.35
N ALA A 34 0.86 -9.32 -3.24
CA ALA A 34 0.12 -10.29 -2.43
C ALA A 34 -1.03 -10.94 -3.19
N THR A 35 -1.64 -10.22 -4.14
CA THR A 35 -2.69 -10.78 -5.00
C THR A 35 -2.13 -11.86 -5.93
N LEU A 36 -0.87 -11.74 -6.35
CA LEU A 36 -0.17 -12.75 -7.16
C LEU A 36 0.15 -14.03 -6.38
N ALA A 37 0.14 -14.01 -5.04
CA ALA A 37 0.36 -15.22 -4.23
C ALA A 37 -0.68 -16.32 -4.49
N ALA A 38 -1.84 -15.96 -5.06
CA ALA A 38 -2.83 -16.92 -5.53
C ALA A 38 -2.28 -17.91 -6.59
N PHE A 39 -1.30 -17.51 -7.41
CA PHE A 39 -0.70 -18.39 -8.41
C PHE A 39 0.09 -19.57 -7.82
N ILE A 40 0.62 -19.41 -6.61
CA ILE A 40 1.41 -20.44 -5.92
C ILE A 40 0.60 -21.19 -4.85
N GLY A 41 -0.74 -21.03 -4.84
CA GLY A 41 -1.60 -21.64 -3.84
C GLY A 41 -1.60 -20.94 -2.48
N GLY A 42 -1.11 -19.69 -2.39
CA GLY A 42 -1.10 -18.89 -1.16
C GLY A 42 -2.48 -18.44 -0.68
N GLY A 43 -3.55 -18.67 -1.45
CA GLY A 43 -4.92 -18.32 -1.09
C GLY A 43 -5.24 -16.83 -1.19
N GLY A 44 -6.28 -16.39 -0.48
CA GLY A 44 -6.69 -14.98 -0.39
C GLY A 44 -7.59 -14.50 -1.53
N LEU A 45 -7.80 -13.18 -1.65
CA LEU A 45 -8.72 -12.60 -2.63
C LEU A 45 -8.27 -12.81 -4.08
N GLY A 46 -6.96 -12.95 -4.32
CA GLY A 46 -6.40 -13.21 -5.65
C GLY A 46 -6.90 -14.52 -6.26
N THR A 47 -7.31 -15.51 -5.47
CA THR A 47 -7.80 -16.79 -6.01
C THR A 47 -9.07 -16.62 -6.82
N PHE A 48 -9.97 -15.70 -6.42
CA PHE A 48 -11.19 -15.40 -7.18
C PHE A 48 -10.87 -14.75 -8.52
N ILE A 49 -9.82 -13.90 -8.56
CA ILE A 49 -9.36 -13.26 -9.80
C ILE A 49 -8.81 -14.31 -10.76
N ILE A 50 -7.90 -15.17 -10.28
CA ILE A 50 -7.26 -16.19 -11.13
C ILE A 50 -8.27 -17.23 -11.60
N ASN A 51 -9.16 -17.71 -10.71
CA ASN A 51 -10.19 -18.67 -11.09
C ASN A 51 -11.22 -18.06 -12.05
N GLY A 52 -11.63 -16.80 -11.81
CA GLY A 52 -12.53 -16.08 -12.71
C GLY A 52 -11.91 -15.88 -14.09
N LEU A 53 -10.62 -15.54 -14.16
CA LEU A 53 -9.88 -15.42 -15.41
C LEU A 53 -9.78 -16.76 -16.14
N GLY A 54 -9.42 -17.84 -15.44
CA GLY A 54 -9.29 -19.18 -16.02
C GLY A 54 -10.61 -19.77 -16.53
N MET A 55 -11.73 -19.39 -15.94
CA MET A 55 -13.08 -19.82 -16.38
C MET A 55 -13.76 -18.82 -17.32
N TYR A 56 -13.10 -17.72 -17.70
CA TYR A 56 -13.74 -16.60 -18.42
C TYR A 56 -15.02 -16.07 -17.74
N ASN A 57 -15.11 -16.21 -16.43
CA ASN A 57 -16.23 -15.76 -15.62
C ASN A 57 -15.89 -14.42 -14.97
N PHE A 58 -16.29 -13.33 -15.65
CA PHE A 58 -16.05 -11.97 -15.18
C PHE A 58 -16.76 -11.65 -13.87
N SER A 59 -17.91 -12.26 -13.59
CA SER A 59 -18.61 -12.07 -12.32
C SER A 59 -17.76 -12.57 -11.15
N LEU A 60 -17.13 -13.75 -11.30
CA LEU A 60 -16.23 -14.30 -10.28
C LEU A 60 -14.92 -13.49 -10.16
N LEU A 61 -14.38 -13.04 -11.30
CA LEU A 61 -13.20 -12.18 -11.32
C LEU A 61 -13.44 -10.89 -10.52
N LEU A 62 -14.60 -10.25 -10.73
CA LEU A 62 -14.96 -9.01 -10.04
C LEU A 62 -15.17 -9.20 -8.54
N VAL A 63 -15.65 -10.37 -8.10
CA VAL A 63 -15.73 -10.71 -6.66
C VAL A 63 -14.37 -10.65 -5.98
N GLY A 64 -13.28 -10.98 -6.69
CA GLY A 64 -11.92 -10.80 -6.17
C GLY A 64 -11.36 -9.40 -6.43
N ALA A 65 -11.52 -8.88 -7.64
CA ALA A 65 -10.89 -7.63 -8.07
C ALA A 65 -11.43 -6.40 -7.34
N ILE A 66 -12.74 -6.32 -7.10
CA ILE A 66 -13.35 -5.17 -6.39
C ILE A 66 -12.81 -5.04 -4.97
N PRO A 67 -12.86 -6.07 -4.09
CA PRO A 67 -12.34 -5.93 -2.73
C PRO A 67 -10.82 -5.70 -2.69
N VAL A 68 -10.05 -6.26 -3.64
CA VAL A 68 -8.61 -5.95 -3.76
C VAL A 68 -8.39 -4.48 -4.10
N ALA A 69 -9.12 -3.93 -5.08
CA ALA A 69 -9.05 -2.51 -5.43
C ALA A 69 -9.47 -1.62 -4.25
N MET A 70 -10.53 -2.00 -3.53
CA MET A 70 -10.94 -1.30 -2.31
C MET A 70 -9.86 -1.33 -1.24
N LEU A 71 -9.18 -2.46 -1.01
CA LEU A 71 -8.07 -2.57 -0.07
C LEU A 71 -6.88 -1.70 -0.47
N ALA A 72 -6.53 -1.66 -1.75
CA ALA A 72 -5.45 -0.81 -2.26
C ALA A 72 -5.76 0.68 -2.04
N ILE A 73 -6.97 1.12 -2.40
CA ILE A 73 -7.41 2.51 -2.19
C ILE A 73 -7.48 2.84 -0.70
N PHE A 74 -8.05 1.94 0.11
CA PHE A 74 -8.14 2.12 1.56
C PHE A 74 -6.75 2.29 2.18
N SER A 75 -5.78 1.48 1.75
CA SER A 75 -4.39 1.60 2.20
C SER A 75 -3.79 2.94 1.79
N GLU A 76 -3.97 3.35 0.53
CA GLU A 76 -3.47 4.64 0.03
C GLU A 76 -4.05 5.83 0.81
N VAL A 77 -5.36 5.85 1.02
CA VAL A 77 -6.05 6.92 1.75
C VAL A 77 -5.62 6.96 3.21
N SER A 78 -5.44 5.80 3.83
CA SER A 78 -4.96 5.70 5.22
C SER A 78 -3.58 6.35 5.36
N PHE A 79 -2.64 6.04 4.46
CA PHE A 79 -1.32 6.65 4.45
C PHE A 79 -1.35 8.14 4.11
N ALA A 80 -2.18 8.56 3.16
CA ALA A 80 -2.35 9.98 2.83
C ALA A 80 -2.88 10.79 4.02
N TRP A 81 -3.75 10.19 4.84
CA TRP A 81 -4.28 10.82 6.05
C TRP A 81 -3.21 10.97 7.14
N ILE A 82 -2.35 9.96 7.30
CA ILE A 82 -1.18 10.00 8.19
C ILE A 82 -0.20 11.08 7.73
N GLU A 83 0.13 11.13 6.42
CA GLU A 83 1.02 12.12 5.83
C GLU A 83 0.55 13.56 6.08
N ARG A 84 -0.76 13.81 5.91
CA ARG A 84 -1.35 15.12 6.20
C ARG A 84 -1.21 15.51 7.67
N SER A 85 -1.41 14.57 8.59
CA SER A 85 -1.31 14.83 10.03
C SER A 85 0.11 15.16 10.46
N VAL A 86 1.10 14.47 9.88
CA VAL A 86 2.53 14.70 10.14
C VAL A 86 2.99 16.01 9.52
N THR A 87 2.60 16.30 8.27
CA THR A 87 3.00 17.52 7.56
C THR A 87 2.37 18.77 8.17
N LYS A 88 1.15 18.66 8.74
CA LYS A 88 0.52 19.77 9.48
C LYS A 88 1.31 20.20 10.72
N TYR A 89 2.12 19.31 11.28
CA TYR A 89 2.94 19.57 12.47
C TYR A 89 4.32 20.16 12.12
N ALA A 90 4.73 20.09 10.84
CA ALA A 90 6.00 20.61 10.34
C ALA A 90 5.89 22.02 9.71
N ARG A 91 4.68 22.59 9.70
CA ARG A 91 4.42 24.03 9.45
C ARG A 91 4.16 24.73 10.77
#